data_AF-A0A3T1D0A6-F1
#
_entry.id   AF-A0A3T1D0A6-F1
#
_cell.length_a   1.000
_cell.length_b   1.000
_cell.length_c   1.000
_cell.angle_alpha   90.00
_cell.angle_beta   90.00
_cell.angle_gamma   90.00
#
_symmetry.space_group_name_H-M   'P 1'
#
loop_
_entity.id
_entity.type
_entity.pdbx_description
1 polymer ?
#
loop_
_entity_poly.entity_id
_entity_poly.type
_entity_poly.pdbx_seq_one_letter_code
_entity_poly.pdbx_strand_id
1 'polypeptide(L)'
;MLFRRLTRSSLLILAFLILLPQSQSFGESYRTYLKPLTIKSTKTIKPTYDVIVAGTDPEGIVAAISAARNNLKVLLVDGKNRRKLGGLMTLGWLNTLDLNKSPVVNKKYPSPYLNGGIFQEWFNLIEGTSFDVERATNAFHNLTLSEPNIDILMNVKVMQPVVANNAVTGMRIVKEDGKEINVNAVSIIDATQDADIAAAAGAPFTWGWKDIGEPNAQMAVTLVFKLSGVTDAIWQELSHKVGSDSRSIWGYKEVKKYQSSNPTRVKMRGLNIGREDNGTILINSMQIYGVNPLDPASVQEGMRIGAKEAPLIVDYLKKNYKGFRKLKYAGVAPELYIRESRHIEGEYRLTMADLMNNRDQWDAIAYGSYEVDIQSIAYNIGGSVVMHPMQYGVPFRSIVPKKVDGLLVVGRSASFDTLPHGSARVIPLGMATGEAAGVAAKLAKERKLTFRQLSKSKESIEELQNRLTKQGMDLRVRPFEKPEYMKGSAYPGLLTAVSLYVATGGYENAWKLDEPAKKKKLANIINRLKKMYPDKFPNKQSFDHSTKEEPISLDLLTSRITEVAGMTHKGGSSTDFMLRSKWLNKKTLDEIKNKDRLTVGELYKLIRDFMDYYLHVTFK
;
A
#
# COMPACT_ATOMS: atom_id res chain seq x y z
N MET A 1 26.19 -76.95 15.61
CA MET A 1 24.89 -76.53 16.20
C MET A 1 24.86 -75.01 16.18
N LEU A 2 24.02 -74.31 15.42
CA LEU A 2 22.54 -74.22 15.31
C LEU A 2 22.09 -72.80 15.77
N PHE A 3 21.43 -72.07 14.85
CA PHE A 3 20.48 -70.95 15.04
C PHE A 3 20.86 -69.56 15.63
N ARG A 4 21.04 -68.59 14.70
CA ARG A 4 20.15 -67.42 14.40
C ARG A 4 19.69 -66.39 15.47
N ARG A 5 19.74 -65.11 15.03
CA ARG A 5 19.01 -63.86 15.44
C ARG A 5 19.56 -63.11 16.68
N LEU A 6 20.02 -61.85 16.55
CA LEU A 6 19.26 -60.56 16.48
C LEU A 6 18.46 -60.30 17.79
N THR A 7 18.66 -59.24 18.59
CA THR A 7 18.69 -57.79 18.26
C THR A 7 19.25 -56.87 19.37
N ARG A 8 19.80 -55.71 18.97
CA ARG A 8 19.78 -54.36 19.61
C ARG A 8 19.68 -54.24 21.14
N SER A 9 20.78 -53.83 21.79
CA SER A 9 20.83 -52.73 22.78
C SER A 9 22.30 -52.37 23.13
N SER A 10 22.65 -51.19 23.67
CA SER A 10 22.06 -49.84 23.57
C SER A 10 23.07 -48.82 24.13
N LEU A 11 23.47 -47.79 23.38
CA LEU A 11 24.35 -46.70 23.86
C LEU A 11 24.14 -45.41 23.05
N LEU A 12 23.36 -44.48 23.60
CA LEU A 12 23.24 -43.11 23.08
C LEU A 12 24.38 -42.25 23.65
N ILE A 13 25.19 -41.67 22.78
CA ILE A 13 25.99 -40.49 23.10
C ILE A 13 25.33 -39.29 22.39
N LEU A 14 24.77 -38.38 23.19
CA LEU A 14 24.20 -37.13 22.70
C LEU A 14 25.34 -36.18 22.26
N ALA A 15 25.46 -35.95 20.96
CA ALA A 15 26.23 -34.82 20.42
C ALA A 15 25.26 -33.72 19.99
N PHE A 16 25.04 -32.74 20.87
CA PHE A 16 24.29 -31.52 20.55
C PHE A 16 25.12 -30.62 19.62
N LEU A 17 25.01 -30.85 18.31
CA LEU A 17 25.53 -29.93 17.30
C LEU A 17 24.60 -28.72 17.21
N ILE A 18 25.06 -27.59 17.73
CA ILE A 18 24.40 -26.29 17.61
C ILE A 18 24.41 -25.89 16.13
N LEU A 19 23.29 -26.12 15.45
CA LEU A 19 23.02 -25.57 14.13
C LEU A 19 22.81 -24.06 14.26
N LEU A 20 23.91 -23.31 14.23
CA LEU A 20 23.90 -21.94 13.72
C LEU A 20 23.22 -21.95 12.34
N PRO A 21 22.38 -20.97 12.00
CA PRO A 21 21.82 -20.87 10.66
C PRO A 21 22.96 -20.58 9.69
N GLN A 22 23.50 -21.63 9.07
CA GLN A 22 24.31 -21.48 7.88
C GLN A 22 23.46 -20.73 6.86
N SER A 23 24.02 -19.65 6.32
CA SER A 23 23.47 -18.99 5.14
C SER A 23 23.24 -20.06 4.08
N GLN A 24 21.97 -20.34 3.74
CA GLN A 24 21.67 -21.18 2.59
C GLN A 24 22.39 -20.59 1.39
N SER A 25 23.32 -21.36 0.82
CA SER A 25 23.85 -21.05 -0.49
C SER A 25 22.70 -21.17 -1.48
N PHE A 26 22.16 -20.02 -1.90
CA PHE A 26 21.16 -19.93 -2.98
C PHE A 26 21.82 -20.28 -4.32
N GLY A 27 22.18 -21.55 -4.48
CA GLY A 27 22.94 -22.11 -5.59
C GLY A 27 22.09 -22.97 -6.52
N GLU A 28 22.16 -22.64 -7.81
CA GLU A 28 21.84 -23.45 -9.00
C GLU A 28 20.40 -24.01 -9.21
N SER A 29 19.62 -24.33 -8.18
CA SER A 29 18.35 -25.08 -8.32
C SER A 29 17.22 -24.35 -9.07
N TYR A 30 17.29 -23.02 -9.23
CA TYR A 30 16.21 -22.22 -9.83
C TYR A 30 16.25 -22.14 -11.37
N ARG A 31 17.27 -22.68 -12.04
CA ARG A 31 17.45 -22.54 -13.51
C ARG A 31 16.55 -23.42 -14.39
N THR A 32 15.64 -24.20 -13.81
CA THR A 32 14.71 -25.03 -14.58
C THR A 32 13.64 -24.17 -15.25
N TYR A 33 13.61 -24.16 -16.58
CA TYR A 33 12.55 -23.50 -17.35
C TYR A 33 11.18 -24.01 -16.92
N LEU A 34 10.37 -23.13 -16.32
CA LEU A 34 9.00 -23.45 -15.94
C LEU A 34 8.09 -23.40 -17.16
N LYS A 35 7.39 -24.51 -17.43
CA LYS A 35 6.30 -24.51 -18.41
C LYS A 35 5.16 -23.61 -17.89
N PRO A 36 4.70 -22.62 -18.67
CA PRO A 36 3.52 -21.83 -18.31
C PRO A 36 2.30 -22.69 -18.05
N LEU A 37 1.63 -22.47 -16.92
CA LEU A 37 0.31 -23.03 -16.66
C LEU A 37 -0.76 -22.16 -17.33
N THR A 38 -1.85 -22.79 -17.74
CA THR A 38 -2.97 -22.12 -18.41
C THR A 38 -4.20 -22.19 -17.52
N ILE A 39 -4.75 -21.04 -17.16
CA ILE A 39 -6.06 -20.97 -16.53
C ILE A 39 -7.15 -20.91 -17.60
N LYS A 40 -8.30 -21.52 -17.35
CA LYS A 40 -9.42 -21.61 -18.28
C LYS A 40 -10.71 -21.29 -17.54
N SER A 41 -11.58 -20.50 -18.16
CA SER A 41 -12.90 -20.22 -17.61
C SER A 41 -13.74 -21.50 -17.50
N THR A 42 -14.49 -21.65 -16.40
CA THR A 42 -15.50 -22.68 -16.23
C THR A 42 -16.54 -22.55 -17.36
N LYS A 43 -16.82 -23.67 -18.06
CA LYS A 43 -17.76 -23.72 -19.19
C LYS A 43 -19.16 -23.22 -18.82
N THR A 44 -19.69 -23.73 -17.71
CA THR A 44 -21.04 -23.45 -17.22
C THR A 44 -20.98 -22.78 -15.86
N ILE A 45 -21.36 -21.52 -15.80
CA ILE A 45 -21.44 -20.74 -14.55
C ILE A 45 -22.79 -21.03 -13.89
N LYS A 46 -22.77 -21.25 -12.58
CA LYS A 46 -23.97 -21.56 -11.78
C LYS A 46 -24.83 -20.29 -11.62
N PRO A 47 -26.16 -20.39 -11.47
CA PRO A 47 -27.02 -19.22 -11.24
C PRO A 47 -26.83 -18.61 -9.84
N THR A 48 -26.26 -19.39 -8.90
CA THR A 48 -26.07 -19.02 -7.51
C THR A 48 -24.69 -19.44 -7.00
N TYR A 49 -24.04 -18.54 -6.27
CA TYR A 49 -22.81 -18.80 -5.51
C TYR A 49 -22.99 -18.34 -4.06
N ASP A 50 -22.07 -18.75 -3.19
CA ASP A 50 -21.98 -18.18 -1.86
C ASP A 50 -21.24 -16.84 -1.92
N VAL A 51 -20.15 -16.80 -2.68
CA VAL A 51 -19.30 -15.60 -2.87
C VAL A 51 -19.00 -15.40 -4.35
N ILE A 52 -19.13 -14.15 -4.82
CA ILE A 52 -18.49 -13.70 -6.06
C ILE A 52 -17.28 -12.84 -5.67
N VAL A 53 -16.11 -13.16 -6.21
CA VAL A 53 -14.90 -12.33 -6.10
C VAL A 53 -14.64 -11.69 -7.45
N ALA A 54 -14.69 -10.36 -7.50
CA ALA A 54 -14.44 -9.59 -8.71
C ALA A 54 -13.02 -9.03 -8.68
N GLY A 55 -12.21 -9.37 -9.69
CA GLY A 55 -10.79 -8.98 -9.81
C GLY A 55 -9.84 -10.15 -9.52
N THR A 56 -8.86 -10.34 -10.40
CA THR A 56 -7.81 -11.39 -10.27
C THR A 56 -6.41 -10.82 -10.03
N ASP A 57 -6.33 -9.69 -9.35
CA ASP A 57 -5.12 -9.27 -8.64
C ASP A 57 -4.91 -10.15 -7.39
N PRO A 58 -3.71 -10.17 -6.78
CA PRO A 58 -3.36 -11.11 -5.70
C PRO A 58 -4.35 -11.17 -4.54
N GLU A 59 -4.94 -10.05 -4.16
CA GLU A 59 -5.93 -9.93 -3.10
C GLU A 59 -7.23 -10.69 -3.39
N GLY A 60 -7.72 -10.62 -4.64
CA GLY A 60 -8.91 -11.34 -5.07
C GLY A 60 -8.68 -12.85 -5.19
N ILE A 61 -7.50 -13.25 -5.65
CA ILE A 61 -7.11 -14.67 -5.71
C ILE A 61 -7.08 -15.28 -4.31
N VAL A 62 -6.46 -14.59 -3.35
CA VAL A 62 -6.39 -15.04 -1.96
C VAL A 62 -7.78 -15.04 -1.30
N ALA A 63 -8.63 -14.05 -1.57
CA ALA A 63 -10.01 -14.03 -1.10
C ALA A 63 -10.82 -15.24 -1.63
N ALA A 64 -10.65 -15.60 -2.90
CA ALA A 64 -11.32 -16.75 -3.51
C ALA A 64 -10.84 -18.08 -2.91
N ILE A 65 -9.52 -18.26 -2.74
CA ILE A 65 -8.94 -19.44 -2.09
C ILE A 65 -9.42 -19.56 -0.63
N SER A 66 -9.36 -18.47 0.14
CA SER A 66 -9.86 -18.43 1.51
C SER A 66 -11.34 -18.83 1.61
N ALA A 67 -12.21 -18.22 0.79
CA ALA A 67 -13.62 -18.58 0.75
C ALA A 67 -13.84 -20.07 0.39
N ALA A 68 -13.12 -20.59 -0.60
CA ALA A 68 -13.21 -21.98 -1.04
C ALA A 68 -12.75 -23.00 0.02
N ARG A 69 -11.65 -22.72 0.73
CA ARG A 69 -11.14 -23.51 1.88
C ARG A 69 -12.08 -23.48 3.07
N ASN A 70 -12.84 -22.39 3.23
CA ASN A 70 -13.96 -22.29 4.17
C ASN A 70 -15.25 -22.96 3.64
N ASN A 71 -15.14 -23.80 2.59
CA ASN A 71 -16.20 -24.59 1.98
C ASN A 71 -17.38 -23.75 1.44
N LEU A 72 -17.09 -22.58 0.88
CA LEU A 72 -18.04 -21.77 0.13
C LEU A 72 -17.94 -22.06 -1.36
N LYS A 73 -19.05 -22.00 -2.08
CA LYS A 73 -19.07 -22.01 -3.55
C LYS A 73 -18.65 -20.63 -4.06
N VAL A 74 -17.52 -20.54 -4.76
CA VAL A 74 -16.92 -19.28 -5.20
C VAL A 74 -17.00 -19.12 -6.72
N LEU A 75 -17.30 -17.90 -7.18
CA LEU A 75 -17.06 -17.47 -8.56
C LEU A 75 -15.99 -16.37 -8.57
N LEU A 76 -14.83 -16.64 -9.14
CA LEU A 76 -13.74 -15.68 -9.35
C LEU A 76 -13.82 -15.11 -10.77
N VAL A 77 -13.93 -13.79 -10.91
CA VAL A 77 -14.19 -13.11 -12.20
C VAL A 77 -13.10 -12.09 -12.53
N ASP A 78 -12.60 -12.08 -13.78
CA ASP A 78 -11.74 -11.00 -14.28
C ASP A 78 -12.42 -10.16 -15.37
N GLY A 79 -12.48 -8.85 -15.15
CA GLY A 79 -13.01 -7.85 -16.08
C GLY A 79 -11.96 -6.94 -16.73
N LYS A 80 -10.66 -7.30 -16.71
CA LYS A 80 -9.57 -6.52 -17.33
C LYS A 80 -9.00 -7.23 -18.58
N ASN A 81 -9.76 -8.18 -19.16
CA ASN A 81 -9.37 -8.98 -20.36
C ASN A 81 -8.08 -9.80 -20.17
N ARG A 82 -7.87 -10.35 -18.96
CA ARG A 82 -6.65 -11.07 -18.60
C ARG A 82 -6.74 -12.56 -18.86
N ARG A 83 -5.69 -13.11 -19.47
CA ARG A 83 -5.53 -14.57 -19.70
C ARG A 83 -4.69 -15.28 -18.64
N LYS A 84 -4.26 -14.58 -17.58
CA LYS A 84 -3.52 -15.12 -16.44
C LYS A 84 -3.93 -14.39 -15.15
N LEU A 85 -3.84 -15.09 -14.02
CA LEU A 85 -3.99 -14.53 -12.68
C LEU A 85 -2.76 -13.69 -12.27
N GLY A 86 -2.94 -12.87 -11.23
CA GLY A 86 -1.87 -12.17 -10.51
C GLY A 86 -1.72 -10.69 -10.85
N GLY A 87 -2.54 -10.17 -11.79
CA GLY A 87 -2.70 -8.76 -12.13
C GLY A 87 -1.41 -7.94 -12.11
N LEU A 88 -1.28 -7.03 -11.15
CA LEU A 88 -0.13 -6.14 -11.00
C LEU A 88 1.23 -6.86 -10.93
N MET A 89 1.32 -8.03 -10.31
CA MET A 89 2.57 -8.82 -10.25
C MET A 89 2.93 -9.43 -11.60
N THR A 90 1.93 -9.88 -12.38
CA THR A 90 2.15 -10.76 -13.53
C THR A 90 1.99 -10.08 -14.89
N LEU A 91 1.17 -9.03 -14.96
CA LEU A 91 0.91 -8.21 -16.15
C LEU A 91 1.41 -6.77 -15.96
N GLY A 92 1.43 -6.25 -14.73
CA GLY A 92 2.13 -5.00 -14.40
C GLY A 92 3.65 -5.17 -14.21
N TRP A 93 4.14 -6.42 -14.18
CA TRP A 93 5.54 -6.79 -13.91
C TRP A 93 6.12 -6.17 -12.63
N LEU A 94 5.28 -5.99 -11.59
CA LEU A 94 5.75 -5.62 -10.25
C LEU A 94 6.36 -6.86 -9.58
N ASN A 95 7.58 -7.21 -9.99
CA ASN A 95 8.27 -8.42 -9.55
C ASN A 95 9.20 -8.24 -8.34
N THR A 96 8.98 -7.17 -7.55
CA THR A 96 9.67 -6.91 -6.28
C THR A 96 8.63 -6.59 -5.21
N LEU A 97 8.77 -7.22 -4.04
CA LEU A 97 7.81 -7.13 -2.95
C LEU A 97 8.14 -6.01 -1.95
N ASP A 98 7.15 -5.16 -1.73
CA ASP A 98 7.10 -4.22 -0.62
C ASP A 98 6.62 -4.98 0.64
N LEU A 99 7.56 -5.54 1.42
CA LEU A 99 7.30 -6.46 2.52
C LEU A 99 7.12 -5.77 3.88
N ASN A 100 6.05 -6.13 4.60
CA ASN A 100 5.85 -5.74 5.99
C ASN A 100 6.77 -6.54 6.92
N LYS A 101 7.89 -5.94 7.30
CA LYS A 101 8.89 -6.53 8.20
C LYS A 101 8.39 -6.61 9.64
N SER A 102 8.79 -7.65 10.34
CA SER A 102 8.61 -7.76 11.79
C SER A 102 9.54 -6.80 12.52
N PRO A 103 9.07 -6.09 13.57
CA PRO A 103 9.96 -5.31 14.45
C PRO A 103 10.84 -6.18 15.37
N VAL A 104 10.58 -7.49 15.45
CA VAL A 104 11.36 -8.45 16.26
C VAL A 104 11.38 -9.84 15.64
N VAL A 105 12.54 -10.52 15.64
CA VAL A 105 12.66 -11.92 15.20
C VAL A 105 13.30 -12.76 16.30
N ASN A 106 12.57 -13.75 16.82
CA ASN A 106 13.02 -14.63 17.91
C ASN A 106 12.19 -15.92 17.97
N LYS A 107 12.44 -16.80 18.96
CA LYS A 107 11.72 -18.09 19.12
C LYS A 107 10.18 -17.96 19.19
N LYS A 108 9.64 -16.85 19.69
CA LYS A 108 8.18 -16.58 19.75
C LYS A 108 7.64 -15.98 18.45
N TYR A 109 8.46 -15.20 17.76
CA TYR A 109 8.15 -14.51 16.50
C TYR A 109 9.20 -14.88 15.43
N PRO A 110 9.17 -16.11 14.90
CA PRO A 110 10.26 -16.62 14.04
C PRO A 110 10.22 -16.07 12.60
N SER A 111 9.05 -15.64 12.11
CA SER A 111 8.96 -15.06 10.76
C SER A 111 9.52 -13.63 10.75
N PRO A 112 10.39 -13.27 9.78
CA PRO A 112 10.84 -11.89 9.57
C PRO A 112 9.75 -10.98 9.02
N TYR A 113 8.58 -11.50 8.67
CA TYR A 113 7.45 -10.75 8.10
C TYR A 113 6.20 -10.84 8.99
N LEU A 114 5.30 -9.87 8.83
CA LEU A 114 4.03 -9.79 9.55
C LEU A 114 2.90 -10.57 8.85
N ASN A 115 2.94 -10.70 7.52
CA ASN A 115 1.87 -11.37 6.77
C ASN A 115 2.16 -12.88 6.68
N GLY A 116 1.16 -13.70 7.07
CA GLY A 116 1.20 -15.16 7.07
C GLY A 116 0.22 -15.77 6.06
N GLY A 117 -0.42 -16.88 6.43
CA GLY A 117 -1.53 -17.49 5.69
C GLY A 117 -1.20 -17.84 4.22
N ILE A 118 -2.17 -17.61 3.34
CA ILE A 118 -2.08 -17.92 1.91
C ILE A 118 -1.00 -17.04 1.23
N PHE A 119 -0.71 -15.84 1.74
CA PHE A 119 0.45 -15.07 1.28
C PHE A 119 1.76 -15.82 1.54
N GLN A 120 1.93 -16.42 2.71
CA GLN A 120 3.13 -17.21 3.03
C GLN A 120 3.20 -18.49 2.18
N GLU A 121 2.08 -19.15 1.90
CA GLU A 121 2.03 -20.29 0.97
C GLU A 121 2.51 -19.90 -0.43
N TRP A 122 2.01 -18.79 -0.98
CA TRP A 122 2.44 -18.28 -2.28
C TRP A 122 3.91 -17.83 -2.26
N PHE A 123 4.33 -17.13 -1.20
CA PHE A 123 5.71 -16.65 -1.04
C PHE A 123 6.72 -17.80 -0.97
N ASN A 124 6.34 -18.95 -0.40
CA ASN A 124 7.17 -20.17 -0.36
C ASN A 124 7.34 -20.84 -1.74
N LEU A 125 6.56 -20.44 -2.75
CA LEU A 125 6.63 -20.97 -4.13
C LEU A 125 7.45 -20.07 -5.08
N ILE A 126 8.00 -18.97 -4.57
CA ILE A 126 8.83 -18.00 -5.31
C ILE A 126 10.21 -17.81 -4.65
N GLU A 127 11.05 -16.96 -5.25
CA GLU A 127 12.49 -16.84 -4.98
C GLU A 127 12.85 -15.81 -3.91
N GLY A 128 11.85 -15.22 -3.25
CA GLY A 128 12.02 -14.23 -2.19
C GLY A 128 11.56 -12.82 -2.59
N THR A 129 12.41 -11.83 -2.32
CA THR A 129 12.08 -10.38 -2.42
C THR A 129 11.78 -9.91 -3.84
N SER A 130 12.51 -10.43 -4.84
CA SER A 130 12.16 -10.31 -6.25
C SER A 130 12.10 -11.68 -6.92
N PHE A 131 11.19 -11.84 -7.88
CA PHE A 131 10.79 -13.13 -8.42
C PHE A 131 10.69 -13.14 -9.95
N ASP A 132 10.71 -14.34 -10.54
CA ASP A 132 10.34 -14.56 -11.93
C ASP A 132 8.82 -14.48 -12.09
N VAL A 133 8.35 -13.68 -13.04
CA VAL A 133 6.92 -13.42 -13.22
C VAL A 133 6.14 -14.68 -13.59
N GLU A 134 6.75 -15.62 -14.32
CA GLU A 134 6.07 -16.85 -14.71
C GLU A 134 6.02 -17.85 -13.54
N ARG A 135 7.04 -17.88 -12.67
CA ARG A 135 6.97 -18.63 -11.40
C ARG A 135 5.84 -18.11 -10.50
N ALA A 136 5.77 -16.80 -10.31
CA ALA A 136 4.68 -16.13 -9.58
C ALA A 136 3.29 -16.41 -10.19
N THR A 137 3.18 -16.39 -11.52
CA THR A 137 1.96 -16.73 -12.26
C THR A 137 1.53 -18.18 -11.96
N ASN A 138 2.47 -19.13 -12.08
CA ASN A 138 2.23 -20.54 -11.84
C ASN A 138 1.85 -20.82 -10.38
N ALA A 139 2.44 -20.12 -9.41
CA ALA A 139 2.07 -20.24 -8.00
C ALA A 139 0.59 -19.84 -7.77
N PHE A 140 0.13 -18.72 -8.33
CA PHE A 140 -1.30 -18.35 -8.27
C PHE A 140 -2.20 -19.37 -8.96
N HIS A 141 -1.83 -19.88 -10.13
CA HIS A 141 -2.62 -20.88 -10.86
C HIS A 141 -2.74 -22.18 -10.07
N ASN A 142 -1.62 -22.70 -9.54
CA ASN A 142 -1.59 -23.93 -8.74
C ASN A 142 -2.46 -23.82 -7.49
N LEU A 143 -2.30 -22.76 -6.70
CA LEU A 143 -3.10 -22.55 -5.50
C LEU A 143 -4.60 -22.43 -5.84
N THR A 144 -4.97 -21.70 -6.90
CA THR A 144 -6.39 -21.52 -7.29
C THR A 144 -6.99 -22.81 -7.85
N LEU A 145 -6.28 -23.52 -8.73
CA LEU A 145 -6.76 -24.74 -9.39
C LEU A 145 -6.82 -25.96 -8.44
N SER A 146 -6.17 -25.87 -7.28
CA SER A 146 -6.25 -26.88 -6.22
C SER A 146 -7.56 -26.81 -5.42
N GLU A 147 -8.34 -25.74 -5.56
CA GLU A 147 -9.58 -25.50 -4.82
C GLU A 147 -10.82 -25.85 -5.68
N PRO A 148 -11.43 -27.04 -5.54
CA PRO A 148 -12.51 -27.52 -6.43
C PRO A 148 -13.83 -26.73 -6.28
N ASN A 149 -13.92 -25.85 -5.28
CA ASN A 149 -15.07 -25.00 -5.01
C ASN A 149 -15.03 -23.65 -5.77
N ILE A 150 -13.94 -23.34 -6.50
CA ILE A 150 -13.80 -22.13 -7.30
C ILE A 150 -14.18 -22.39 -8.76
N ASP A 151 -15.25 -21.73 -9.23
CA ASP A 151 -15.43 -21.50 -10.66
C ASP A 151 -14.72 -20.22 -11.09
N ILE A 152 -14.11 -20.22 -12.27
CA ILE A 152 -13.32 -19.10 -12.78
C ILE A 152 -13.97 -18.55 -14.04
N LEU A 153 -14.05 -17.24 -14.19
CA LEU A 153 -14.58 -16.58 -15.38
C LEU A 153 -13.67 -15.41 -15.79
N MET A 154 -12.72 -15.69 -16.69
CA MET A 154 -11.83 -14.69 -17.27
C MET A 154 -12.47 -13.94 -18.44
N ASN A 155 -11.89 -12.80 -18.81
CA ASN A 155 -12.24 -11.96 -19.98
C ASN A 155 -13.71 -11.48 -20.03
N VAL A 156 -14.33 -11.13 -18.91
CA VAL A 156 -15.67 -10.52 -18.97
C VAL A 156 -15.58 -9.07 -19.45
N LYS A 157 -16.56 -8.65 -20.25
CA LYS A 157 -16.65 -7.28 -20.79
C LYS A 157 -17.27 -6.31 -19.79
N VAL A 158 -18.20 -6.79 -18.96
CA VAL A 158 -18.93 -5.98 -17.97
C VAL A 158 -19.17 -6.80 -16.71
N MET A 159 -18.95 -6.17 -15.56
CA MET A 159 -19.39 -6.61 -14.24
C MET A 159 -20.23 -5.49 -13.63
N GLN A 160 -21.52 -5.74 -13.38
CA GLN A 160 -22.43 -4.75 -12.80
C GLN A 160 -23.06 -5.36 -11.52
N PRO A 161 -22.92 -4.72 -10.34
CA PRO A 161 -23.59 -5.20 -9.12
C PRO A 161 -25.11 -5.15 -9.26
N VAL A 162 -25.77 -6.18 -8.73
CA VAL A 162 -27.22 -6.17 -8.49
C VAL A 162 -27.45 -5.71 -7.06
N VAL A 163 -28.11 -4.56 -6.88
CA VAL A 163 -28.33 -3.94 -5.56
C VAL A 163 -29.82 -3.97 -5.21
N ALA A 164 -30.13 -4.47 -4.01
CA ALA A 164 -31.47 -4.45 -3.44
C ALA A 164 -31.37 -4.04 -1.96
N ASN A 165 -32.24 -3.13 -1.49
CA ASN A 165 -32.29 -2.68 -0.09
C ASN A 165 -30.93 -2.21 0.48
N ASN A 166 -30.14 -1.48 -0.33
CA ASN A 166 -28.76 -1.06 -0.01
C ASN A 166 -27.77 -2.21 0.27
N ALA A 167 -28.03 -3.42 -0.23
CA ALA A 167 -27.10 -4.53 -0.22
C ALA A 167 -26.85 -5.05 -1.64
N VAL A 168 -25.62 -5.50 -1.92
CA VAL A 168 -25.31 -6.20 -3.18
C VAL A 168 -25.69 -7.67 -3.02
N THR A 169 -26.54 -8.18 -3.91
CA THR A 169 -27.11 -9.54 -3.85
C THR A 169 -26.71 -10.44 -5.02
N GLY A 170 -25.82 -9.95 -5.89
CA GLY A 170 -25.41 -10.64 -7.10
C GLY A 170 -24.71 -9.72 -8.09
N MET A 171 -24.49 -10.25 -9.29
CA MET A 171 -23.81 -9.57 -10.38
C MET A 171 -24.41 -9.93 -11.73
N ARG A 172 -24.66 -8.91 -12.54
CA ARG A 172 -24.90 -9.04 -13.98
C ARG A 172 -23.55 -9.02 -14.69
N ILE A 173 -23.26 -10.05 -15.47
CA ILE A 173 -21.98 -10.25 -16.14
C ILE A 173 -22.20 -10.41 -17.65
N VAL A 174 -21.47 -9.63 -18.45
CA VAL A 174 -21.42 -9.80 -19.92
C VAL A 174 -20.10 -10.47 -20.28
N LYS A 175 -20.17 -11.67 -20.87
CA LYS A 175 -19.00 -12.48 -21.27
C LYS A 175 -18.30 -11.94 -22.53
N GLU A 176 -17.13 -12.50 -22.85
CA GLU A 176 -16.36 -12.17 -24.06
C GLU A 176 -17.17 -12.34 -25.35
N ASP A 177 -18.02 -13.38 -25.43
CA ASP A 177 -18.95 -13.66 -26.55
C ASP A 177 -20.18 -12.71 -26.60
N GLY A 178 -20.31 -11.79 -25.64
CA GLY A 178 -21.46 -10.91 -25.50
C GLY A 178 -22.66 -11.52 -24.77
N LYS A 179 -22.60 -12.80 -24.36
CA LYS A 179 -23.68 -13.44 -23.60
C LYS A 179 -23.76 -12.83 -22.21
N GLU A 180 -24.95 -12.36 -21.86
CA GLU A 180 -25.27 -11.90 -20.51
C GLU A 180 -25.68 -13.07 -19.61
N ILE A 181 -25.21 -13.04 -18.36
CA ILE A 181 -25.68 -13.91 -17.27
C ILE A 181 -25.94 -13.05 -16.02
N ASN A 182 -26.97 -13.42 -15.27
CA ASN A 182 -27.22 -12.87 -13.93
C ASN A 182 -26.89 -13.96 -12.90
N VAL A 183 -26.07 -13.61 -11.91
CA VAL A 183 -25.55 -14.54 -10.91
C VAL A 183 -25.85 -13.99 -9.52
N ASN A 184 -26.62 -14.72 -8.72
CA ASN A 184 -26.92 -14.32 -7.35
C ASN A 184 -25.82 -14.78 -6.39
N ALA A 185 -25.54 -13.99 -5.35
CA ALA A 185 -24.60 -14.35 -4.30
C ALA A 185 -25.00 -13.80 -2.93
N VAL A 186 -24.60 -14.51 -1.86
CA VAL A 186 -24.78 -14.06 -0.47
C VAL A 186 -23.78 -12.96 -0.12
N SER A 187 -22.62 -12.96 -0.76
CA SER A 187 -21.56 -11.97 -0.55
C SER A 187 -20.78 -11.67 -1.81
N ILE A 188 -20.35 -10.43 -1.95
CA ILE A 188 -19.42 -9.98 -2.98
C ILE A 188 -18.12 -9.55 -2.29
N ILE A 189 -16.97 -9.88 -2.90
CA ILE A 189 -15.67 -9.30 -2.54
C ILE A 189 -15.19 -8.55 -3.78
N ASP A 190 -15.17 -7.23 -3.70
CA ASP A 190 -14.58 -6.36 -4.71
C ASP A 190 -13.07 -6.25 -4.45
N ALA A 191 -12.33 -6.99 -5.26
CA ALA A 191 -10.89 -6.93 -5.42
C ALA A 191 -10.51 -6.35 -6.79
N THR A 192 -11.43 -5.60 -7.44
CA THR A 192 -11.07 -4.82 -8.62
C THR A 192 -10.12 -3.72 -8.18
N GLN A 193 -9.10 -3.45 -9.00
CA GLN A 193 -8.03 -2.52 -8.62
C GLN A 193 -8.53 -1.13 -8.21
N ASP A 194 -9.69 -0.72 -8.71
CA ASP A 194 -10.25 0.62 -8.59
C ASP A 194 -11.59 0.66 -7.81
N ALA A 195 -11.99 -0.45 -7.16
CA ALA A 195 -13.27 -0.66 -6.48
C ALA A 195 -14.50 -0.31 -7.36
N ASP A 196 -14.49 -0.82 -8.59
CA ASP A 196 -15.52 -0.57 -9.61
C ASP A 196 -16.89 -1.12 -9.20
N ILE A 197 -16.94 -2.26 -8.49
CA ILE A 197 -18.21 -2.86 -8.04
C ILE A 197 -18.78 -2.07 -6.87
N ALA A 198 -17.94 -1.64 -5.92
CA ALA A 198 -18.35 -0.79 -4.81
C ALA A 198 -18.88 0.56 -5.30
N ALA A 199 -18.14 1.22 -6.20
CA ALA A 199 -18.55 2.50 -6.77
C ALA A 199 -19.86 2.36 -7.57
N ALA A 200 -19.99 1.31 -8.40
CA ALA A 200 -21.22 1.04 -9.16
C ALA A 200 -22.42 0.65 -8.27
N ALA A 201 -22.17 0.13 -7.07
CA ALA A 201 -23.20 -0.16 -6.07
C ALA A 201 -23.61 1.07 -5.22
N GLY A 202 -22.97 2.22 -5.42
CA GLY A 202 -23.25 3.46 -4.69
C GLY A 202 -22.47 3.61 -3.37
N ALA A 203 -21.40 2.83 -3.16
CA ALA A 203 -20.52 3.04 -2.01
C ALA A 203 -19.80 4.40 -2.13
N PRO A 204 -19.80 5.25 -1.07
CA PRO A 204 -19.08 6.51 -1.09
C PRO A 204 -17.56 6.31 -1.11
N PHE A 205 -16.84 7.24 -1.73
CA PHE A 205 -15.39 7.20 -1.84
C PHE A 205 -14.76 8.59 -1.97
N THR A 206 -13.49 8.69 -1.59
CA THR A 206 -12.61 9.80 -1.97
C THR A 206 -11.77 9.43 -3.20
N TRP A 207 -11.30 10.44 -3.93
CA TRP A 207 -10.43 10.26 -5.10
C TRP A 207 -9.06 10.83 -4.81
N GLY A 208 -8.01 10.02 -4.94
CA GLY A 208 -6.63 10.42 -4.66
C GLY A 208 -6.53 11.33 -3.43
N TRP A 209 -5.84 12.46 -3.58
CA TRP A 209 -5.46 13.36 -2.50
C TRP A 209 -6.56 14.36 -2.08
N LYS A 210 -7.83 14.05 -2.37
CA LYS A 210 -8.99 14.89 -2.03
C LYS A 210 -9.12 15.15 -0.52
N ASP A 211 -8.79 14.17 0.31
CA ASP A 211 -8.80 14.23 1.77
C ASP A 211 -7.79 15.25 2.36
N ILE A 212 -6.69 15.50 1.65
CA ILE A 212 -5.67 16.51 2.01
C ILE A 212 -5.74 17.80 1.16
N GLY A 213 -6.90 18.07 0.57
CA GLY A 213 -7.22 19.32 -0.13
C GLY A 213 -6.68 19.43 -1.57
N GLU A 214 -6.35 18.31 -2.21
CA GLU A 214 -5.79 18.27 -3.57
C GLU A 214 -6.64 17.35 -4.48
N PRO A 215 -7.91 17.70 -4.79
CA PRO A 215 -8.88 16.79 -5.42
C PRO A 215 -8.50 16.32 -6.84
N ASN A 216 -7.52 16.95 -7.48
CA ASN A 216 -7.02 16.60 -8.81
C ASN A 216 -5.63 15.93 -8.77
N ALA A 217 -5.08 15.68 -7.58
CA ALA A 217 -3.77 15.04 -7.41
C ALA A 217 -3.89 13.56 -7.07
N GLN A 218 -2.97 12.79 -7.63
CA GLN A 218 -2.81 11.35 -7.45
C GLN A 218 -1.35 10.98 -7.73
N MET A 219 -0.86 9.89 -7.14
CA MET A 219 0.47 9.34 -7.40
C MET A 219 0.67 8.98 -8.88
N ALA A 220 1.88 9.22 -9.40
CA ALA A 220 2.26 8.77 -10.74
C ALA A 220 2.16 7.24 -10.88
N VAL A 221 1.69 6.81 -12.05
CA VAL A 221 1.71 5.39 -12.46
C VAL A 221 3.12 5.02 -12.93
N THR A 222 3.41 3.73 -13.04
CA THR A 222 4.67 3.23 -13.61
C THR A 222 4.40 2.23 -14.72
N LEU A 223 5.15 2.32 -15.82
CA LEU A 223 5.28 1.23 -16.77
C LEU A 223 6.66 0.59 -16.58
N VAL A 224 6.67 -0.69 -16.19
CA VAL A 224 7.91 -1.46 -16.02
C VAL A 224 8.45 -1.82 -17.41
N PHE A 225 9.78 -1.75 -17.58
CA PHE A 225 10.45 -2.13 -18.83
C PHE A 225 11.46 -3.27 -18.60
N LYS A 226 11.68 -4.09 -19.63
CA LYS A 226 12.49 -5.31 -19.58
C LYS A 226 13.79 -5.16 -20.36
N LEU A 227 14.87 -5.71 -19.82
CA LEU A 227 16.14 -5.89 -20.51
C LEU A 227 16.54 -7.37 -20.55
N SER A 228 17.13 -7.82 -21.66
CA SER A 228 17.62 -9.19 -21.84
C SER A 228 19.13 -9.27 -22.05
N GLY A 229 19.68 -10.47 -21.82
CA GLY A 229 21.12 -10.76 -21.90
C GLY A 229 21.84 -10.71 -20.55
N VAL A 230 21.12 -10.91 -19.45
CA VAL A 230 21.65 -10.84 -18.08
C VAL A 230 22.30 -12.18 -17.71
N THR A 231 23.63 -12.21 -17.70
CA THR A 231 24.42 -13.31 -17.14
C THR A 231 24.78 -13.03 -15.67
N ASP A 232 25.31 -14.02 -14.93
CA ASP A 232 25.78 -13.78 -13.55
C ASP A 232 26.87 -12.70 -13.49
N ALA A 233 27.80 -12.69 -14.45
CA ALA A 233 28.84 -11.66 -14.53
C ALA A 233 28.25 -10.26 -14.73
N ILE A 234 27.19 -10.12 -15.53
CA ILE A 234 26.48 -8.85 -15.70
C ILE A 234 25.67 -8.49 -14.45
N TRP A 235 25.06 -9.46 -13.77
CA TRP A 235 24.36 -9.22 -12.50
C TRP A 235 25.33 -8.66 -11.44
N GLN A 236 26.52 -9.27 -11.29
CA GLN A 236 27.55 -8.74 -10.38
C GLN A 236 28.02 -7.33 -10.77
N GLU A 237 28.14 -7.04 -12.07
CA GLU A 237 28.49 -5.70 -12.56
C GLU A 237 27.39 -4.66 -12.31
N LEU A 238 26.11 -5.06 -12.36
CA LEU A 238 24.96 -4.22 -11.99
C LEU A 238 24.84 -4.02 -10.47
N SER A 239 25.22 -5.00 -9.66
CA SER A 239 25.18 -4.92 -8.19
C SER A 239 26.31 -4.08 -7.57
N HIS A 240 27.36 -3.79 -8.34
CA HIS A 240 28.56 -3.14 -7.82
C HIS A 240 28.32 -1.69 -7.33
N LYS A 241 28.63 -1.43 -6.05
CA LYS A 241 28.48 -0.14 -5.34
C LYS A 241 27.03 0.38 -5.21
N VAL A 242 26.05 -0.51 -5.30
CA VAL A 242 24.63 -0.22 -5.05
C VAL A 242 24.06 -1.22 -4.03
N GLY A 243 22.81 -1.06 -3.63
CA GLY A 243 22.14 -2.04 -2.76
C GLY A 243 21.66 -3.22 -3.61
N SER A 244 21.90 -4.45 -3.16
CA SER A 244 21.52 -5.64 -3.91
C SER A 244 21.37 -6.89 -3.04
N ASP A 245 20.52 -7.81 -3.48
CA ASP A 245 20.52 -9.22 -3.07
C ASP A 245 20.70 -10.14 -4.31
N SER A 246 20.37 -11.43 -4.20
CA SER A 246 20.50 -12.39 -5.31
C SER A 246 19.48 -12.18 -6.45
N ARG A 247 18.39 -11.44 -6.18
CA ARG A 247 17.26 -11.21 -7.10
C ARG A 247 16.95 -9.73 -7.33
N SER A 248 17.39 -8.82 -6.47
CA SER A 248 16.99 -7.41 -6.43
C SER A 248 18.20 -6.48 -6.49
N ILE A 249 18.13 -5.36 -7.21
CA ILE A 249 19.12 -4.27 -7.16
C ILE A 249 18.40 -2.92 -7.05
N TRP A 250 18.89 -2.04 -6.16
CA TRP A 250 18.36 -0.71 -5.94
C TRP A 250 19.47 0.31 -5.64
N GLY A 251 19.17 1.61 -5.80
CA GLY A 251 20.08 2.68 -5.37
C GLY A 251 20.76 3.49 -6.47
N TYR A 252 20.43 3.23 -7.75
CA TYR A 252 20.78 4.08 -8.89
C TYR A 252 20.06 5.45 -8.84
N LYS A 253 20.40 6.29 -7.86
CA LYS A 253 19.77 7.60 -7.62
C LYS A 253 20.04 8.60 -8.75
N GLU A 254 21.21 8.53 -9.36
CA GLU A 254 21.65 9.44 -10.42
C GLU A 254 20.88 9.30 -11.74
N VAL A 255 20.16 8.19 -11.95
CA VAL A 255 19.26 8.00 -13.10
C VAL A 255 18.15 9.05 -13.15
N LYS A 256 17.83 9.71 -12.02
CA LYS A 256 16.95 10.90 -11.96
C LYS A 256 17.43 12.09 -12.81
N LYS A 257 18.69 12.09 -13.26
CA LYS A 257 19.26 13.09 -14.19
C LYS A 257 18.92 12.81 -15.67
N TYR A 258 18.27 11.69 -15.98
CA TYR A 258 17.73 11.43 -17.31
C TYR A 258 16.75 12.54 -17.72
N GLN A 259 16.99 13.13 -18.89
CA GLN A 259 16.07 14.11 -19.49
C GLN A 259 15.12 13.39 -20.43
N SER A 260 13.84 13.48 -20.11
CA SER A 260 12.77 12.81 -20.85
C SER A 260 12.50 13.50 -22.20
N SER A 261 12.06 12.73 -23.21
CA SER A 261 11.51 13.28 -24.46
C SER A 261 10.15 13.97 -24.25
N ASN A 262 9.50 13.74 -23.11
CA ASN A 262 8.26 14.37 -22.69
C ASN A 262 8.32 14.74 -21.18
N PRO A 263 9.09 15.77 -20.80
CA PRO A 263 9.40 16.06 -19.39
C PRO A 263 8.21 16.51 -18.55
N THR A 264 7.07 16.91 -19.14
CA THR A 264 5.85 17.16 -18.37
C THR A 264 5.12 15.87 -17.98
N ARG A 265 5.36 14.76 -18.70
CA ARG A 265 4.64 13.49 -18.55
C ARG A 265 5.50 12.36 -18.00
N VAL A 266 6.81 12.34 -18.19
CA VAL A 266 7.67 11.23 -17.74
C VAL A 266 8.87 11.71 -16.91
N LYS A 267 9.19 10.94 -15.87
CA LYS A 267 10.39 11.11 -15.05
C LYS A 267 10.91 9.76 -14.58
N MET A 268 12.23 9.65 -14.46
CA MET A 268 12.84 8.49 -13.80
C MET A 268 12.99 8.72 -12.30
N ARG A 269 12.66 7.71 -11.48
CA ARG A 269 13.11 7.64 -10.08
C ARG A 269 14.43 6.86 -9.98
N GLY A 270 14.84 6.49 -8.77
CA GLY A 270 15.95 5.55 -8.61
C GLY A 270 15.53 4.16 -9.08
N LEU A 271 16.41 3.44 -9.80
CA LEU A 271 16.07 2.09 -10.29
C LEU A 271 15.76 1.15 -9.12
N ASN A 272 14.71 0.35 -9.31
CA ASN A 272 14.50 -0.93 -8.66
C ASN A 272 14.48 -1.99 -9.78
N ILE A 273 15.33 -3.01 -9.67
CA ILE A 273 15.61 -4.00 -10.70
C ILE A 273 15.35 -5.39 -10.10
N GLY A 274 14.37 -6.12 -10.62
CA GLY A 274 14.10 -7.51 -10.27
C GLY A 274 14.63 -8.47 -11.34
N ARG A 275 15.32 -9.52 -10.91
CA ARG A 275 15.89 -10.57 -11.78
C ARG A 275 14.87 -11.64 -12.13
N GLU A 276 14.85 -12.06 -13.39
CA GLU A 276 14.12 -13.24 -13.86
C GLU A 276 15.09 -14.39 -14.19
N ASP A 277 14.57 -15.61 -14.30
CA ASP A 277 15.41 -16.81 -14.49
C ASP A 277 15.82 -17.02 -15.96
N ASN A 278 15.02 -16.47 -16.87
CA ASN A 278 15.21 -16.50 -18.32
C ASN A 278 16.34 -15.58 -18.84
N GLY A 279 17.22 -15.08 -17.96
CA GLY A 279 18.30 -14.15 -18.33
C GLY A 279 17.81 -12.73 -18.67
N THR A 280 16.67 -12.32 -18.11
CA THR A 280 16.17 -10.94 -18.20
C THR A 280 16.06 -10.27 -16.83
N ILE A 281 15.89 -8.94 -16.84
CA ILE A 281 15.58 -8.12 -15.67
C ILE A 281 14.40 -7.21 -15.98
N LEU A 282 13.62 -6.93 -14.95
CA LEU A 282 12.49 -6.01 -14.93
C LEU A 282 12.88 -4.75 -14.17
N ILE A 283 12.61 -3.57 -14.74
CA ILE A 283 13.04 -2.28 -14.18
C ILE A 283 11.83 -1.41 -13.87
N ASN A 284 11.52 -1.30 -12.57
CA ASN A 284 10.46 -0.47 -12.02
C ASN A 284 11.03 0.89 -11.63
N SER A 285 10.98 1.87 -12.55
CA SER A 285 11.53 3.23 -12.29
C SER A 285 10.94 4.37 -13.15
N MET A 286 10.26 4.07 -14.25
CA MET A 286 9.63 5.10 -15.08
C MET A 286 8.32 5.57 -14.44
N GLN A 287 8.22 6.84 -14.08
CA GLN A 287 6.99 7.47 -13.58
C GLN A 287 6.29 8.20 -14.71
N ILE A 288 4.98 7.98 -14.85
CA ILE A 288 4.14 8.63 -15.86
C ILE A 288 3.05 9.42 -15.15
N TYR A 289 2.95 10.72 -15.45
CA TYR A 289 2.04 11.67 -14.80
C TYR A 289 0.73 11.82 -15.59
N GLY A 290 -0.34 12.24 -14.89
CA GLY A 290 -1.61 12.61 -15.52
C GLY A 290 -2.33 11.46 -16.24
N VAL A 291 -2.23 10.23 -15.73
CA VAL A 291 -2.97 9.06 -16.23
C VAL A 291 -4.15 8.82 -15.31
N ASN A 292 -5.38 9.04 -15.77
CA ASN A 292 -6.60 8.72 -15.02
C ASN A 292 -6.88 7.21 -15.14
N PRO A 293 -6.78 6.40 -14.06
CA PRO A 293 -7.00 4.97 -14.14
C PRO A 293 -8.45 4.55 -14.43
N LEU A 294 -9.42 5.45 -14.25
CA LEU A 294 -10.83 5.22 -14.58
C LEU A 294 -11.18 5.53 -16.05
N ASP A 295 -10.24 6.10 -16.81
CA ASP A 295 -10.41 6.37 -18.24
C ASP A 295 -9.51 5.42 -19.06
N PRO A 296 -10.09 4.43 -19.76
CA PRO A 296 -9.33 3.53 -20.64
C PRO A 296 -8.50 4.23 -21.70
N ALA A 297 -8.93 5.41 -22.19
CA ALA A 297 -8.16 6.18 -23.17
C ALA A 297 -6.92 6.83 -22.52
N SER A 298 -7.07 7.42 -21.33
CA SER A 298 -5.93 7.93 -20.54
C SER A 298 -4.92 6.83 -20.18
N VAL A 299 -5.39 5.64 -19.82
CA VAL A 299 -4.54 4.46 -19.58
C VAL A 299 -3.77 4.04 -20.83
N GLN A 300 -4.42 3.95 -21.99
CA GLN A 300 -3.77 3.63 -23.26
C GLN A 300 -2.75 4.70 -23.69
N GLU A 301 -3.05 5.98 -23.48
CA GLU A 301 -2.11 7.08 -23.73
C GLU A 301 -0.90 7.01 -22.79
N GLY A 302 -1.09 6.65 -21.52
CA GLY A 302 -0.02 6.37 -20.57
C GLY A 302 0.90 5.23 -21.04
N MET A 303 0.31 4.13 -21.51
CA MET A 303 1.04 3.01 -22.11
C MET A 303 1.86 3.44 -23.34
N ARG A 304 1.26 4.21 -24.26
CA ARG A 304 1.92 4.69 -25.48
C ARG A 304 3.09 5.63 -25.17
N ILE A 305 2.93 6.54 -24.22
CA ILE A 305 4.00 7.43 -23.74
C ILE A 305 5.16 6.60 -23.18
N GLY A 306 4.88 5.69 -22.25
CA GLY A 306 5.91 4.87 -21.61
C GLY A 306 6.64 3.95 -22.59
N ALA A 307 5.91 3.32 -23.53
CA ALA A 307 6.50 2.45 -24.55
C ALA A 307 7.42 3.19 -25.52
N LYS A 308 7.12 4.46 -25.85
CA LYS A 308 8.00 5.32 -26.64
C LYS A 308 9.26 5.74 -25.87
N GLU A 309 9.13 6.00 -24.56
CA GLU A 309 10.23 6.48 -23.73
C GLU A 309 11.20 5.37 -23.28
N ALA A 310 10.69 4.16 -23.03
CA ALA A 310 11.48 3.02 -22.56
C ALA A 310 12.80 2.78 -23.33
N PRO A 311 12.84 2.71 -24.68
CA PRO A 311 14.11 2.54 -25.40
C PRO A 311 15.08 3.71 -25.20
N LEU A 312 14.59 4.96 -25.10
CA LEU A 312 15.43 6.14 -24.86
C LEU A 312 16.06 6.13 -23.45
N ILE A 313 15.32 5.64 -22.45
CA ILE A 313 15.84 5.38 -21.11
C ILE A 313 16.92 4.30 -21.17
N VAL A 314 16.71 3.23 -21.93
CA VAL A 314 17.70 2.15 -22.08
C VAL A 314 18.99 2.64 -22.75
N ASP A 315 18.91 3.46 -23.78
CA ASP A 315 20.09 4.05 -24.42
C ASP A 315 20.85 4.99 -23.46
N TYR A 316 20.14 5.79 -22.67
CA TYR A 316 20.75 6.56 -21.58
C TYR A 316 21.44 5.66 -20.55
N LEU A 317 20.80 4.56 -20.13
CA LEU A 317 21.41 3.61 -19.18
C LEU A 317 22.69 2.98 -19.75
N LYS A 318 22.65 2.53 -21.00
CA LYS A 318 23.80 1.94 -21.72
C LYS A 318 24.96 2.93 -21.87
N LYS A 319 24.67 4.20 -22.16
CA LYS A 319 25.69 5.26 -22.28
C LYS A 319 26.38 5.54 -20.94
N ASN A 320 25.60 5.65 -19.85
CA ASN A 320 26.09 6.16 -18.58
C ASN A 320 26.55 5.08 -17.56
N TYR A 321 26.08 3.84 -17.67
CA TYR A 321 26.33 2.79 -16.68
C TYR A 321 26.93 1.53 -17.32
N LYS A 322 28.13 1.13 -16.84
CA LYS A 322 28.94 0.07 -17.47
C LYS A 322 28.20 -1.27 -17.60
N GLY A 323 27.56 -1.74 -16.52
CA GLY A 323 26.81 -3.00 -16.50
C GLY A 323 25.61 -3.08 -17.44
N PHE A 324 25.09 -1.95 -17.92
CA PHE A 324 23.97 -1.94 -18.88
C PHE A 324 24.42 -2.09 -20.33
N ARG A 325 25.69 -1.78 -20.67
CA ARG A 325 26.18 -1.64 -22.06
C ARG A 325 25.88 -2.84 -22.96
N LYS A 326 25.96 -4.07 -22.42
CA LYS A 326 25.75 -5.33 -23.15
C LYS A 326 24.27 -5.76 -23.24
N LEU A 327 23.38 -5.12 -22.48
CA LEU A 327 21.96 -5.48 -22.42
C LEU A 327 21.19 -4.98 -23.65
N LYS A 328 20.11 -5.70 -23.97
CA LYS A 328 19.18 -5.40 -25.06
C LYS A 328 17.82 -5.03 -24.49
N TYR A 329 17.16 -4.04 -25.08
CA TYR A 329 15.76 -3.73 -24.77
C TYR A 329 14.87 -4.92 -25.16
N ALA A 330 13.94 -5.28 -24.29
CA ALA A 330 13.09 -6.46 -24.43
C ALA A 330 11.61 -6.18 -24.12
N GLY A 331 11.18 -4.92 -24.28
CA GLY A 331 9.77 -4.50 -24.19
C GLY A 331 9.37 -3.85 -22.86
N VAL A 332 8.06 -3.63 -22.73
CA VAL A 332 7.39 -3.07 -21.54
C VAL A 332 6.32 -4.02 -21.04
N ALA A 333 5.89 -3.83 -19.79
CA ALA A 333 4.85 -4.65 -19.17
C ALA A 333 3.50 -4.53 -19.93
N PRO A 334 2.68 -5.59 -19.97
CA PRO A 334 1.33 -5.54 -20.53
C PRO A 334 0.38 -4.51 -19.90
N GLU A 335 0.54 -4.19 -18.61
CA GLU A 335 -0.31 -3.26 -17.86
C GLU A 335 0.51 -2.16 -17.15
N LEU A 336 -0.13 -1.02 -16.85
CA LEU A 336 0.44 0.00 -15.97
C LEU A 336 0.37 -0.43 -14.50
N TYR A 337 1.46 -0.24 -13.77
CA TYR A 337 1.42 -0.17 -12.31
C TYR A 337 0.76 1.14 -11.88
N ILE A 338 -0.57 1.08 -11.70
CA ILE A 338 -1.38 2.11 -11.07
C ILE A 338 -1.36 1.91 -9.56
N ARG A 339 -1.06 2.98 -8.80
CA ARG A 339 -0.90 2.93 -7.33
C ARG A 339 -2.13 3.36 -6.55
N GLU A 340 -2.97 4.20 -7.15
CA GLU A 340 -3.96 5.04 -6.44
C GLU A 340 -5.14 5.32 -7.36
N SER A 341 -6.37 5.37 -6.81
CA SER A 341 -7.57 5.78 -7.54
C SER A 341 -8.71 6.14 -6.56
N ARG A 342 -9.70 5.26 -6.35
CA ARG A 342 -10.79 5.44 -5.38
C ARG A 342 -10.39 4.85 -4.04
N HIS A 343 -10.59 5.58 -2.95
CA HIS A 343 -10.46 5.04 -1.60
C HIS A 343 -11.85 5.02 -0.97
N ILE A 344 -12.45 3.85 -0.81
CA ILE A 344 -13.82 3.69 -0.31
C ILE A 344 -13.96 4.29 1.10
N GLU A 345 -15.13 4.84 1.43
CA GLU A 345 -15.49 5.20 2.80
C GLU A 345 -16.11 3.98 3.49
N GLY A 346 -15.33 3.31 4.35
CA GLY A 346 -15.76 2.19 5.17
C GLY A 346 -16.38 2.59 6.52
N GLU A 347 -16.81 1.60 7.30
CA GLU A 347 -17.21 1.77 8.71
C GLU A 347 -16.03 2.24 9.59
N TYR A 348 -14.80 2.07 9.13
CA TYR A 348 -13.60 2.73 9.64
C TYR A 348 -12.73 3.23 8.49
N ARG A 349 -11.91 4.25 8.77
CA ARG A 349 -10.98 4.87 7.83
C ARG A 349 -9.60 4.86 8.49
N LEU A 350 -8.64 4.15 7.91
CA LEU A 350 -7.28 4.11 8.45
C LEU A 350 -6.62 5.49 8.26
N THR A 351 -6.01 6.02 9.31
CA THR A 351 -5.46 7.38 9.37
C THR A 351 -3.95 7.38 9.64
N MET A 352 -3.28 8.52 9.46
CA MET A 352 -1.90 8.67 9.95
C MET A 352 -1.77 8.54 11.47
N ALA A 353 -2.84 8.78 12.24
CA ALA A 353 -2.78 8.58 13.69
C ALA A 353 -2.63 7.10 14.05
N ASP A 354 -3.17 6.18 13.25
CA ASP A 354 -3.02 4.75 13.50
C ASP A 354 -1.58 4.29 13.25
N LEU A 355 -0.97 4.75 12.16
CA LEU A 355 0.43 4.43 11.82
C LEU A 355 1.44 5.12 12.76
N MET A 356 1.27 6.41 13.04
CA MET A 356 2.14 7.15 13.97
C MET A 356 2.07 6.61 15.40
N ASN A 357 0.89 6.17 15.86
CA ASN A 357 0.75 5.55 17.16
C ASN A 357 1.18 4.07 17.18
N ASN A 358 1.49 3.45 16.03
CA ASN A 358 1.71 2.01 15.89
C ASN A 358 0.53 1.22 16.50
N ARG A 359 -0.68 1.67 16.18
CA ARG A 359 -1.93 1.30 16.85
C ARG A 359 -2.37 -0.10 16.46
N ASP A 360 -2.66 -0.92 17.47
CA ASP A 360 -3.46 -2.12 17.31
C ASP A 360 -4.97 -1.82 17.35
N GLN A 361 -5.77 -2.68 16.71
CA GLN A 361 -7.22 -2.55 16.61
C GLN A 361 -7.88 -3.80 17.17
N TRP A 362 -8.94 -3.63 17.96
CA TRP A 362 -9.72 -4.77 18.50
C TRP A 362 -10.24 -5.69 17.38
N ASP A 363 -10.53 -5.13 16.19
CA ASP A 363 -10.92 -5.84 14.99
C ASP A 363 -9.82 -5.96 13.93
N ALA A 364 -8.54 -5.97 14.34
CA ALA A 364 -7.41 -6.20 13.43
C ALA A 364 -7.56 -7.54 12.69
N ILE A 365 -7.49 -7.49 11.36
CA ILE A 365 -7.53 -8.65 10.46
C ILE A 365 -6.21 -8.87 9.70
N ALA A 366 -5.32 -7.88 9.74
CA ALA A 366 -3.99 -7.95 9.18
C ALA A 366 -3.10 -6.87 9.82
N TYR A 367 -1.78 -7.01 9.70
CA TYR A 367 -0.82 -6.01 10.17
C TYR A 367 0.09 -5.52 9.05
N GLY A 368 0.36 -4.22 9.07
CA GLY A 368 1.32 -3.54 8.21
C GLY A 368 2.50 -2.97 8.98
N SER A 369 3.61 -2.74 8.28
CA SER A 369 4.81 -2.06 8.77
C SER A 369 5.65 -1.42 7.66
N TYR A 370 5.28 -1.61 6.37
CA TYR A 370 5.96 -0.95 5.26
C TYR A 370 5.95 0.58 5.41
N GLU A 371 6.99 1.24 4.93
CA GLU A 371 7.09 2.70 4.94
C GLU A 371 5.90 3.39 4.25
N VAL A 372 5.59 4.61 4.69
CA VAL A 372 4.57 5.44 4.03
C VAL A 372 5.17 6.08 2.78
N ASP A 373 5.27 5.29 1.71
CA ASP A 373 5.81 5.71 0.39
C ASP A 373 4.75 6.45 -0.44
N ILE A 374 4.89 7.77 -0.49
CA ILE A 374 4.08 8.67 -1.31
C ILE A 374 4.86 9.06 -2.55
N GLN A 375 4.43 8.58 -3.71
CA GLN A 375 5.09 8.84 -4.98
C GLN A 375 4.81 10.25 -5.53
N SER A 376 5.70 10.69 -6.42
CA SER A 376 5.61 11.96 -7.15
C SER A 376 4.27 12.11 -7.88
N ILE A 377 3.61 13.27 -7.72
CA ILE A 377 2.35 13.61 -8.40
C ILE A 377 2.56 14.42 -9.69
N ALA A 378 3.72 15.07 -9.83
CA ALA A 378 4.10 15.91 -10.98
C ALA A 378 5.62 15.97 -11.11
N TYR A 379 6.13 16.27 -12.32
CA TYR A 379 7.57 16.27 -12.62
C TYR A 379 8.42 17.11 -11.64
N ASN A 380 7.92 18.26 -11.20
CA ASN A 380 8.61 19.18 -10.29
C ASN A 380 8.39 18.86 -8.79
N ILE A 381 7.53 17.90 -8.45
CA ILE A 381 7.22 17.51 -7.06
C ILE A 381 7.81 16.13 -6.78
N GLY A 382 8.80 16.05 -5.89
CA GLY A 382 9.36 14.77 -5.46
C GLY A 382 8.38 13.96 -4.61
N GLY A 383 8.42 12.64 -4.75
CA GLY A 383 7.82 11.75 -3.74
C GLY A 383 8.62 11.74 -2.44
N SER A 384 8.03 11.22 -1.37
CA SER A 384 8.61 11.16 -0.04
C SER A 384 8.17 9.93 0.73
N VAL A 385 9.08 9.37 1.54
CA VAL A 385 8.68 8.54 2.68
C VAL A 385 8.25 9.44 3.82
N VAL A 386 6.98 9.36 4.23
CA VAL A 386 6.43 10.20 5.29
C VAL A 386 6.93 9.73 6.66
N MET A 387 6.82 8.44 6.94
CA MET A 387 7.31 7.77 8.15
C MET A 387 7.43 6.26 7.92
N HIS A 388 8.10 5.57 8.83
CA HIS A 388 8.26 4.12 8.86
C HIS A 388 7.66 3.58 10.18
N PRO A 389 6.51 2.88 10.14
CA PRO A 389 5.87 2.32 11.33
C PRO A 389 6.52 0.98 11.73
N MET A 390 6.49 0.65 13.03
CA MET A 390 6.98 -0.63 13.55
C MET A 390 5.99 -1.76 13.26
N GLN A 391 4.71 -1.53 13.57
CA GLN A 391 3.57 -2.42 13.30
C GLN A 391 2.27 -1.62 13.52
N TYR A 392 1.28 -1.76 12.66
CA TYR A 392 -0.07 -1.23 12.85
C TYR A 392 -1.14 -2.23 12.39
N GLY A 393 -2.28 -2.26 13.07
CA GLY A 393 -3.40 -3.13 12.73
C GLY A 393 -4.33 -2.50 11.68
N VAL A 394 -4.68 -3.27 10.64
CA VAL A 394 -5.77 -2.92 9.72
C VAL A 394 -7.07 -3.54 10.26
N PRO A 395 -8.07 -2.71 10.66
CA PRO A 395 -9.31 -3.21 11.23
C PRO A 395 -10.26 -3.74 10.14
N PHE A 396 -11.07 -4.75 10.47
CA PHE A 396 -12.09 -5.32 9.57
C PHE A 396 -13.04 -4.23 9.04
N ARG A 397 -13.40 -3.25 9.88
CA ARG A 397 -14.22 -2.09 9.47
C ARG A 397 -13.63 -1.27 8.30
N SER A 398 -12.33 -1.41 7.97
CA SER A 398 -11.73 -0.76 6.80
C SER A 398 -12.06 -1.43 5.46
N ILE A 399 -12.50 -2.70 5.47
CA ILE A 399 -12.92 -3.42 4.25
C ILE A 399 -14.46 -3.50 4.11
N VAL A 400 -15.21 -2.95 5.06
CA VAL A 400 -16.69 -2.92 5.08
C VAL A 400 -17.19 -1.55 4.65
N PRO A 401 -17.87 -1.40 3.49
CA PRO A 401 -18.40 -0.11 3.03
C PRO A 401 -19.47 0.47 3.97
N LYS A 402 -19.44 1.80 4.15
CA LYS A 402 -20.28 2.50 5.15
C LYS A 402 -21.77 2.58 4.83
N LYS A 403 -22.14 2.51 3.54
CA LYS A 403 -23.53 2.70 3.04
C LYS A 403 -24.13 1.51 2.31
N VAL A 404 -23.30 0.57 1.86
CA VAL A 404 -23.72 -0.58 1.04
C VAL A 404 -23.25 -1.86 1.75
N ASP A 405 -24.16 -2.81 1.93
CA ASP A 405 -23.87 -4.11 2.57
C ASP A 405 -23.81 -5.25 1.54
N GLY A 406 -23.58 -6.50 2.00
CA GLY A 406 -23.40 -7.66 1.12
C GLY A 406 -22.08 -7.63 0.32
N LEU A 407 -21.23 -6.64 0.57
CA LEU A 407 -20.00 -6.35 -0.14
C LEU A 407 -18.84 -6.08 0.83
N LEU A 408 -17.65 -6.61 0.52
CA LEU A 408 -16.37 -6.19 1.09
C LEU A 408 -15.45 -5.63 0.00
N VAL A 409 -14.54 -4.72 0.35
CA VAL A 409 -13.58 -4.10 -0.59
C VAL A 409 -12.16 -4.29 -0.05
N VAL A 410 -11.27 -4.89 -0.85
CA VAL A 410 -9.91 -5.27 -0.44
C VAL A 410 -8.83 -4.65 -1.34
N GLY A 411 -7.56 -4.76 -0.92
CA GLY A 411 -6.42 -4.21 -1.65
C GLY A 411 -6.38 -2.67 -1.65
N ARG A 412 -5.76 -2.07 -2.67
CA ARG A 412 -5.42 -0.63 -2.69
C ARG A 412 -6.62 0.33 -2.60
N SER A 413 -7.83 -0.11 -2.93
CA SER A 413 -9.04 0.73 -2.92
C SER A 413 -9.87 0.66 -1.62
N ALA A 414 -9.42 -0.10 -0.62
CA ALA A 414 -10.05 -0.18 0.70
C ALA A 414 -9.99 1.16 1.48
N SER A 415 -10.60 1.20 2.67
CA SER A 415 -10.86 2.46 3.39
C SER A 415 -9.64 3.02 4.13
N PHE A 416 -8.78 3.70 3.39
CA PHE A 416 -7.56 4.34 3.86
C PHE A 416 -7.50 5.81 3.43
N ASP A 417 -7.07 6.71 4.31
CA ASP A 417 -6.66 8.07 3.91
C ASP A 417 -5.42 8.01 2.99
N THR A 418 -5.21 9.04 2.18
CA THR A 418 -4.15 9.12 1.16
C THR A 418 -2.76 8.83 1.69
N LEU A 419 -2.47 9.32 2.89
CA LEU A 419 -1.17 9.12 3.52
C LEU A 419 -0.99 7.67 3.99
N PRO A 420 -1.81 7.09 4.90
CA PRO A 420 -1.64 5.70 5.32
C PRO A 420 -1.83 4.69 4.17
N HIS A 421 -2.61 5.01 3.14
CA HIS A 421 -2.67 4.25 1.88
C HIS A 421 -1.27 3.98 1.30
N GLY A 422 -0.33 4.94 1.40
CA GLY A 422 1.06 4.78 0.97
C GLY A 422 1.78 3.56 1.55
N SER A 423 1.39 3.13 2.76
CA SER A 423 1.83 1.88 3.41
C SER A 423 0.81 0.75 3.24
N ALA A 424 -0.48 1.02 3.43
CA ALA A 424 -1.52 0.00 3.50
C ALA A 424 -1.78 -0.75 2.18
N ARG A 425 -1.46 -0.12 1.04
CA ARG A 425 -1.68 -0.65 -0.32
C ARG A 425 -0.73 -1.76 -0.77
N VAL A 426 0.26 -2.15 0.05
CA VAL A 426 1.26 -3.15 -0.36
C VAL A 426 0.65 -4.54 -0.46
N ILE A 427 1.01 -5.28 -1.50
CA ILE A 427 0.35 -6.54 -1.86
C ILE A 427 0.34 -7.58 -0.72
N PRO A 428 1.41 -7.79 0.09
CA PRO A 428 1.35 -8.73 1.22
C PRO A 428 0.26 -8.41 2.25
N LEU A 429 -0.02 -7.12 2.47
CA LEU A 429 -1.10 -6.66 3.35
C LEU A 429 -2.46 -6.74 2.64
N GLY A 430 -2.51 -6.40 1.36
CA GLY A 430 -3.70 -6.61 0.52
C GLY A 430 -4.16 -8.07 0.54
N MET A 431 -3.25 -9.03 0.31
CA MET A 431 -3.51 -10.47 0.35
C MET A 431 -4.03 -10.91 1.72
N ALA A 432 -3.44 -10.41 2.80
CA ALA A 432 -3.93 -10.65 4.16
C ALA A 432 -5.37 -10.14 4.37
N THR A 433 -5.74 -8.96 3.85
CA THR A 433 -7.14 -8.48 3.89
C THR A 433 -8.08 -9.28 2.99
N GLY A 434 -7.58 -9.81 1.86
CA GLY A 434 -8.32 -10.74 1.01
C GLY A 434 -8.66 -12.05 1.73
N GLU A 435 -7.67 -12.63 2.42
CA GLU A 435 -7.86 -13.85 3.22
C GLU A 435 -8.93 -13.65 4.30
N ALA A 436 -8.86 -12.52 5.00
CA ALA A 436 -9.86 -12.09 5.97
C ALA A 436 -11.27 -11.94 5.38
N ALA A 437 -11.39 -11.37 4.17
CA ALA A 437 -12.67 -11.22 3.49
C ALA A 437 -13.32 -12.58 3.15
N GLY A 438 -12.53 -13.58 2.75
CA GLY A 438 -13.01 -14.94 2.49
C GLY A 438 -13.55 -15.64 3.74
N VAL A 439 -12.86 -15.53 4.88
CA VAL A 439 -13.33 -16.06 6.17
C VAL A 439 -14.55 -15.28 6.68
N ALA A 440 -14.56 -13.95 6.51
CA ALA A 440 -15.68 -13.11 6.92
C ALA A 440 -16.97 -13.47 6.14
N ALA A 441 -16.90 -13.75 4.84
CA ALA A 441 -18.04 -14.20 4.05
C ALA A 441 -18.64 -15.52 4.58
N LYS A 442 -17.77 -16.47 5.00
CA LYS A 442 -18.21 -17.72 5.65
C LYS A 442 -18.92 -17.44 6.96
N LEU A 443 -18.32 -16.61 7.80
CA LEU A 443 -18.85 -16.31 9.13
C LEU A 443 -20.17 -15.53 9.06
N ALA A 444 -20.28 -14.54 8.17
CA ALA A 444 -21.50 -13.79 7.88
C ALA A 444 -22.65 -14.72 7.48
N LYS A 445 -22.40 -15.66 6.55
CA LYS A 445 -23.36 -16.67 6.11
C LYS A 445 -23.82 -17.59 7.27
N GLU A 446 -22.89 -18.06 8.11
CA GLU A 446 -23.21 -18.96 9.22
C GLU A 446 -23.98 -18.29 10.36
N ARG A 447 -23.58 -17.06 10.72
CA ARG A 447 -24.22 -16.26 11.76
C ARG A 447 -25.47 -15.50 11.28
N LYS A 448 -25.76 -15.54 9.97
CA LYS A 448 -26.82 -14.76 9.29
C LYS A 448 -26.71 -13.25 9.56
N LEU A 449 -25.48 -12.75 9.62
CA LEU A 449 -25.17 -11.34 9.85
C LEU A 449 -24.80 -10.67 8.53
N THR A 450 -25.16 -9.40 8.38
CA THR A 450 -24.57 -8.55 7.35
C THR A 450 -23.13 -8.19 7.71
N PHE A 451 -22.31 -7.72 6.77
CA PHE A 451 -20.92 -7.37 7.08
C PHE A 451 -20.82 -6.20 8.05
N ARG A 452 -21.76 -5.24 7.99
CA ARG A 452 -21.84 -4.11 8.92
C ARG A 452 -22.32 -4.51 10.32
N GLN A 453 -23.08 -5.60 10.44
CA GLN A 453 -23.42 -6.20 11.74
C GLN A 453 -22.22 -6.96 12.32
N LEU A 454 -21.55 -7.79 11.51
CA LEU A 454 -20.34 -8.52 11.90
C LEU A 454 -19.26 -7.54 12.40
N SER A 455 -19.05 -6.42 11.71
CA SER A 455 -18.06 -5.39 12.07
C SER A 455 -18.34 -4.63 13.37
N LYS A 456 -19.47 -4.89 14.03
CA LYS A 456 -19.89 -4.30 15.31
C LYS A 456 -19.96 -5.33 16.44
N SER A 457 -19.79 -6.61 16.12
CA SER A 457 -19.86 -7.73 17.06
C SER A 457 -18.46 -8.15 17.49
N LYS A 458 -18.10 -7.92 18.78
CA LYS A 458 -16.83 -8.39 19.34
C LYS A 458 -16.68 -9.90 19.25
N GLU A 459 -17.72 -10.66 19.63
CA GLU A 459 -17.75 -12.13 19.54
C GLU A 459 -17.46 -12.62 18.11
N SER A 460 -18.09 -12.00 17.10
CA SER A 460 -17.90 -12.41 15.70
C SER A 460 -16.53 -11.99 15.16
N ILE A 461 -15.96 -10.89 15.63
CA ILE A 461 -14.59 -10.49 15.29
C ILE A 461 -13.56 -11.41 15.94
N GLU A 462 -13.75 -11.78 17.21
CA GLU A 462 -12.91 -12.77 17.90
C GLU A 462 -12.99 -14.13 17.19
N GLU A 463 -14.17 -14.56 16.74
CA GLU A 463 -14.32 -15.78 15.93
C GLU A 463 -13.61 -15.67 14.57
N LEU A 464 -13.72 -14.53 13.88
CA LEU A 464 -13.00 -14.25 12.64
C LEU A 464 -11.48 -14.36 12.83
N GLN A 465 -10.93 -13.67 13.83
CA GLN A 465 -9.50 -13.68 14.17
C GLN A 465 -9.01 -15.09 14.55
N ASN A 466 -9.81 -15.85 15.30
CA ASN A 466 -9.52 -17.24 15.64
C ASN A 466 -9.49 -18.16 14.40
N ARG A 467 -10.41 -17.98 13.45
CA ARG A 467 -10.42 -18.72 12.18
C ARG A 467 -9.22 -18.37 11.29
N LEU A 468 -8.88 -17.09 11.17
CA LEU A 468 -7.70 -16.61 10.43
C LEU A 468 -6.39 -17.15 11.03
N THR A 469 -6.27 -17.13 12.36
CA THR A 469 -5.09 -17.67 13.04
C THR A 469 -4.94 -19.17 12.83
N LYS A 470 -6.04 -19.93 12.83
CA LYS A 470 -6.07 -21.36 12.49
C LYS A 470 -5.71 -21.65 11.02
N GLN A 471 -5.93 -20.67 10.12
CA GLN A 471 -5.59 -20.75 8.69
C GLN A 471 -4.18 -20.22 8.39
N GLY A 472 -3.40 -19.85 9.42
CA GLY A 472 -1.99 -19.53 9.31
C GLY A 472 -1.66 -18.04 9.30
N MET A 473 -2.64 -17.15 9.42
CA MET A 473 -2.38 -15.73 9.62
C MET A 473 -1.77 -15.45 11.00
N ASP A 474 -0.76 -14.58 11.06
CA ASP A 474 -0.21 -14.12 12.34
C ASP A 474 -0.86 -12.80 12.77
N LEU A 475 -1.85 -12.88 13.66
CA LEU A 475 -2.58 -11.72 14.16
C LEU A 475 -2.06 -11.20 15.51
N ARG A 476 -0.80 -11.50 15.87
CA ARG A 476 -0.21 -11.08 17.14
C ARG A 476 0.46 -9.71 17.02
N VAL A 477 0.12 -8.78 17.93
CA VAL A 477 0.95 -7.60 18.21
C VAL A 477 2.32 -8.09 18.68
N ARG A 478 3.38 -7.66 17.99
CA ARG A 478 4.75 -8.01 18.36
C ARG A 478 5.33 -6.91 19.26
N PRO A 479 6.13 -7.25 20.29
CA PRO A 479 6.72 -6.25 21.16
C PRO A 479 7.79 -5.45 20.41
N PHE A 480 7.76 -4.13 20.60
CA PHE A 480 8.78 -3.19 20.13
C PHE A 480 8.97 -2.10 21.19
N GLU A 481 10.15 -1.46 21.21
CA GLU A 481 10.33 -0.27 22.03
C GLU A 481 9.53 0.89 21.43
N LYS A 482 8.80 1.63 22.29
CA LYS A 482 8.05 2.83 21.87
C LYS A 482 9.01 3.81 21.17
N PRO A 483 8.81 4.16 19.88
CA PRO A 483 9.72 5.03 19.14
C PRO A 483 9.96 6.40 19.80
N GLU A 484 11.20 6.91 19.71
CA GLU A 484 11.62 8.19 20.32
C GLU A 484 10.69 9.36 20.02
N TYR A 485 10.21 9.45 18.77
CA TYR A 485 9.31 10.53 18.35
C TYR A 485 7.97 10.56 19.11
N MET A 486 7.58 9.45 19.75
CA MET A 486 6.37 9.35 20.59
C MET A 486 6.63 9.64 22.08
N LYS A 487 7.90 9.77 22.51
CA LYS A 487 8.28 9.98 23.91
C LYS A 487 8.20 11.46 24.32
N GLY A 488 8.53 12.39 23.42
CA GLY A 488 8.57 13.83 23.70
C GLY A 488 7.21 14.55 23.70
N SER A 489 7.11 15.68 24.41
CA SER A 489 5.88 16.50 24.52
C SER A 489 5.42 17.14 23.21
N ALA A 490 6.30 17.20 22.20
CA ALA A 490 5.98 17.66 20.85
C ALA A 490 5.20 16.64 20.01
N TYR A 491 5.07 15.37 20.45
CA TYR A 491 4.43 14.30 19.66
C TYR A 491 3.01 14.64 19.15
N PRO A 492 2.07 15.20 19.94
CA PRO A 492 0.74 15.55 19.42
C PRO A 492 0.79 16.64 18.32
N GLY A 493 1.76 17.56 18.44
CA GLY A 493 2.04 18.55 17.40
C GLY A 493 2.57 17.89 16.12
N LEU A 494 3.56 17.01 16.28
CA LEU A 494 4.13 16.24 15.18
C LEU A 494 3.06 15.40 14.46
N LEU A 495 2.20 14.68 15.18
CA LEU A 495 1.09 13.92 14.61
C LEU A 495 0.20 14.80 13.73
N THR A 496 -0.15 16.00 14.23
CA THR A 496 -0.92 16.98 13.45
C THR A 496 -0.18 17.41 12.17
N ALA A 497 1.11 17.72 12.26
CA ALA A 497 1.93 18.11 11.11
C ALA A 497 2.15 16.98 10.09
N VAL A 498 2.16 15.71 10.54
CA VAL A 498 2.22 14.53 9.67
C VAL A 498 0.88 14.30 8.98
N SER A 499 -0.24 14.36 9.71
CA SER A 499 -1.58 14.18 9.13
C SER A 499 -1.95 15.27 8.12
N LEU A 500 -1.41 16.48 8.26
CA LEU A 500 -1.51 17.56 7.27
C LEU A 500 -0.52 17.39 6.09
N TYR A 501 0.35 16.38 6.08
CA TYR A 501 1.42 16.20 5.09
C TYR A 501 2.34 17.42 4.94
N VAL A 502 2.77 17.98 6.08
CA VAL A 502 3.74 19.10 6.17
C VAL A 502 4.98 18.76 7.02
N ALA A 503 5.01 17.53 7.54
CA ALA A 503 6.16 16.88 8.17
C ALA A 503 6.42 15.51 7.53
N THR A 504 7.68 15.16 7.34
CA THR A 504 8.15 13.84 6.86
C THR A 504 9.43 13.47 7.60
N GLY A 505 9.51 12.26 8.15
CA GLY A 505 10.67 11.75 8.87
C GLY A 505 11.58 10.87 8.01
N GLY A 506 11.12 10.42 6.83
CA GLY A 506 11.85 9.47 6.01
C GLY A 506 11.98 8.08 6.67
N TYR A 507 12.88 7.26 6.14
CA TYR A 507 13.12 5.87 6.60
C TYR A 507 13.50 5.76 8.09
N GLU A 508 14.23 6.77 8.60
CA GLU A 508 14.74 6.80 9.98
C GLU A 508 13.81 7.53 10.96
N ASN A 509 12.64 8.01 10.52
CA ASN A 509 11.76 8.88 11.32
C ASN A 509 12.49 10.10 11.93
N ALA A 510 13.39 10.72 11.17
CA ALA A 510 14.25 11.82 11.62
C ALA A 510 13.53 13.20 11.53
N TRP A 511 12.66 13.47 12.51
CA TRP A 511 11.76 14.64 12.50
C TRP A 511 12.39 16.00 12.78
N LYS A 512 13.62 16.04 13.32
CA LYS A 512 14.38 17.27 13.61
C LYS A 512 13.62 18.27 14.49
N LEU A 513 12.94 17.79 15.54
CA LEU A 513 12.02 18.59 16.35
C LEU A 513 12.72 19.75 17.09
N ASP A 514 13.94 19.56 17.56
CA ASP A 514 14.72 20.58 18.29
C ASP A 514 15.48 21.55 17.36
N GLU A 515 15.46 21.34 16.04
CA GLU A 515 16.05 22.30 15.09
C GLU A 515 15.19 23.58 15.00
N PRO A 516 15.80 24.76 14.77
CA PRO A 516 15.04 25.99 14.53
C PRO A 516 14.07 25.87 13.35
N ALA A 517 12.81 26.21 13.58
CA ALA A 517 11.80 26.25 12.54
C ALA A 517 12.05 27.42 11.57
N LYS A 518 12.11 27.14 10.27
CA LYS A 518 12.40 28.12 9.21
C LYS A 518 11.14 28.63 8.52
N LYS A 519 11.13 29.89 8.07
CA LYS A 519 9.96 30.54 7.39
C LYS A 519 9.34 29.69 6.27
N LYS A 520 10.15 28.95 5.49
CA LYS A 520 9.70 27.97 4.48
C LYS A 520 8.70 26.94 5.03
N LYS A 521 8.89 26.46 6.26
CA LYS A 521 8.01 25.46 6.91
C LYS A 521 6.65 26.08 7.26
N LEU A 522 6.63 27.31 7.78
CA LEU A 522 5.38 28.06 8.01
C LEU A 522 4.62 28.31 6.70
N ALA A 523 5.31 28.72 5.64
CA ALA A 523 4.71 28.88 4.31
C ALA A 523 4.04 27.59 3.81
N ASN A 524 4.72 26.44 3.95
CA ASN A 524 4.15 25.14 3.59
C ASN A 524 2.90 24.78 4.42
N ILE A 525 2.92 25.05 5.73
CA ILE A 525 1.80 24.81 6.64
C ILE A 525 0.59 25.67 6.24
N ILE A 526 0.78 26.98 6.10
CA ILE A 526 -0.26 27.91 5.66
C ILE A 526 -0.84 27.51 4.30
N ASN A 527 0.00 27.14 3.33
CA ASN A 527 -0.46 26.71 2.01
C ASN A 527 -1.28 25.41 2.07
N ARG A 528 -0.94 24.46 2.95
CA ARG A 528 -1.77 23.26 3.17
C ARG A 528 -3.09 23.60 3.84
N LEU A 529 -3.09 24.44 4.88
CA LEU A 529 -4.31 24.86 5.58
C LEU A 529 -5.29 25.57 4.63
N LYS A 530 -4.80 26.46 3.76
CA LYS A 530 -5.60 27.10 2.70
C LYS A 530 -6.21 26.11 1.71
N LYS A 531 -5.56 24.98 1.44
CA LYS A 531 -6.05 23.92 0.54
C LYS A 531 -7.07 22.99 1.20
N MET A 532 -6.85 22.62 2.46
CA MET A 532 -7.74 21.73 3.21
C MET A 532 -8.99 22.44 3.73
N TYR A 533 -8.89 23.73 4.07
CA TYR A 533 -9.97 24.51 4.70
C TYR A 533 -10.14 25.88 4.01
N PRO A 534 -10.40 25.95 2.69
CA PRO A 534 -10.43 27.20 1.94
C PRO A 534 -11.38 28.26 2.54
N ASP A 535 -12.55 27.83 3.03
CA ASP A 535 -13.56 28.70 3.65
C ASP A 535 -13.11 29.33 4.98
N LYS A 536 -12.06 28.78 5.61
CA LYS A 536 -11.46 29.26 6.87
C LYS A 536 -10.23 30.15 6.65
N PHE A 537 -9.72 30.21 5.41
CA PHE A 537 -8.52 30.98 5.06
C PHE A 537 -8.74 31.79 3.77
N PRO A 538 -9.64 32.80 3.79
CA PRO A 538 -10.06 33.52 2.59
C PRO A 538 -8.95 34.36 1.94
N ASN A 539 -7.92 34.75 2.71
CA ASN A 539 -6.83 35.58 2.20
C ASN A 539 -5.85 34.74 1.36
N LYS A 540 -5.80 35.00 0.05
CA LYS A 540 -4.97 34.27 -0.92
C LYS A 540 -3.51 34.76 -1.03
N GLN A 541 -3.10 35.76 -0.25
CA GLN A 541 -1.75 36.33 -0.32
C GLN A 541 -0.64 35.26 -0.16
N SER A 542 0.36 35.34 -1.03
CA SER A 542 1.51 34.44 -1.08
C SER A 542 2.57 34.82 -0.04
N PHE A 543 3.26 33.82 0.49
CA PHE A 543 4.37 34.03 1.42
C PHE A 543 5.62 34.53 0.67
N ASP A 544 6.37 35.48 1.25
CA ASP A 544 7.66 35.89 0.70
C ASP A 544 8.66 34.71 0.72
N HIS A 545 9.30 34.48 -0.42
CA HIS A 545 10.26 33.40 -0.62
C HIS A 545 11.72 33.84 -0.48
N SER A 546 12.00 35.16 -0.36
CA SER A 546 13.37 35.68 -0.22
C SER A 546 14.00 35.28 1.11
N THR A 547 13.25 35.39 2.21
CA THR A 547 13.72 35.13 3.59
C THR A 547 13.51 33.69 4.07
N LYS A 548 13.26 32.73 3.16
CA LYS A 548 12.73 31.38 3.47
C LYS A 548 13.53 30.52 4.47
N GLU A 549 14.84 30.76 4.58
CA GLU A 549 15.75 29.99 5.45
C GLU A 549 15.91 30.58 6.86
N GLU A 550 15.40 31.79 7.09
CA GLU A 550 15.44 32.45 8.41
C GLU A 550 14.55 31.74 9.44
N PRO A 551 14.88 31.82 10.74
CA PRO A 551 14.02 31.33 11.81
C PRO A 551 12.65 32.01 11.88
N ILE A 552 11.72 31.37 12.58
CA ILE A 552 10.38 31.89 12.87
C ILE A 552 10.31 32.32 14.34
N SER A 553 9.86 33.55 14.58
CA SER A 553 9.40 34.01 15.89
C SER A 553 7.92 33.69 16.11
N LEU A 554 7.51 33.64 17.38
CA LEU A 554 6.13 33.49 17.80
C LEU A 554 5.23 34.58 17.18
N ASP A 555 5.66 35.85 17.21
CA ASP A 555 4.86 36.94 16.66
C ASP A 555 4.76 36.89 15.12
N LEU A 556 5.78 36.40 14.41
CA LEU A 556 5.67 36.13 12.97
C LEU A 556 4.69 34.98 12.69
N LEU A 557 4.68 33.94 13.53
CA LEU A 557 3.74 32.83 13.40
C LEU A 557 2.29 33.29 13.63
N THR A 558 2.03 33.98 14.75
CA THR A 558 0.66 34.37 15.14
C THR A 558 0.12 35.47 14.23
N SER A 559 0.92 36.47 13.86
CA SER A 559 0.51 37.49 12.88
C SER A 559 0.10 36.87 11.55
N ARG A 560 0.93 36.00 10.97
CA ARG A 560 0.62 35.32 9.70
C ARG A 560 -0.62 34.43 9.78
N ILE A 561 -0.82 33.69 10.87
CA ILE A 561 -2.03 32.87 11.05
C ILE A 561 -3.29 33.76 11.13
N THR A 562 -3.26 34.83 11.92
CA THR A 562 -4.41 35.76 12.03
C THR A 562 -4.74 36.45 10.70
N GLU A 563 -3.71 36.89 9.97
CA GLU A 563 -3.82 37.52 8.65
C GLU A 563 -4.42 36.57 7.59
N VAL A 564 -3.98 35.30 7.54
CA VAL A 564 -4.52 34.36 6.54
C VAL A 564 -5.93 33.86 6.87
N ALA A 565 -6.29 33.83 8.16
CA ALA A 565 -7.65 33.58 8.63
C ALA A 565 -8.60 34.77 8.40
N GLY A 566 -8.11 35.89 7.85
CA GLY A 566 -8.89 37.11 7.60
C GLY A 566 -9.28 37.88 8.86
N MET A 567 -8.64 37.62 9.99
CA MET A 567 -8.95 38.29 11.26
C MET A 567 -8.18 39.58 11.39
N THR A 568 -8.90 40.68 11.63
CA THR A 568 -8.33 41.93 12.13
C THR A 568 -8.64 42.08 13.61
N HIS A 569 -7.66 42.50 14.41
CA HIS A 569 -7.84 42.76 15.83
C HIS A 569 -7.42 44.21 16.16
N LYS A 570 -8.09 44.80 17.16
CA LYS A 570 -7.82 46.17 17.60
C LYS A 570 -7.06 46.13 18.92
N GLY A 571 -5.74 46.35 18.85
CA GLY A 571 -4.85 46.50 20.01
C GLY A 571 -4.34 45.18 20.61
N GLY A 572 -3.08 45.22 21.06
CA GLY A 572 -2.31 44.06 21.53
C GLY A 572 -1.59 43.31 20.41
N SER A 573 -0.86 42.25 20.75
CA SER A 573 -0.20 41.39 19.75
C SER A 573 -1.19 40.37 19.16
N SER A 574 -0.89 39.83 17.97
CA SER A 574 -1.63 38.67 17.44
C SER A 574 -1.55 37.45 18.37
N THR A 575 -0.46 37.33 19.13
CA THR A 575 -0.28 36.30 20.17
C THR A 575 -1.33 36.45 21.28
N ASP A 576 -1.56 37.66 21.79
CA ASP A 576 -2.58 37.94 22.80
C ASP A 576 -4.00 37.75 22.26
N PHE A 577 -4.25 38.14 21.00
CA PHE A 577 -5.53 37.89 20.33
C PHE A 577 -5.84 36.39 20.22
N MET A 578 -4.87 35.58 19.77
CA MET A 578 -5.04 34.13 19.66
C MET A 578 -5.25 33.48 21.03
N LEU A 579 -4.55 33.95 22.07
CA LEU A 579 -4.78 33.51 23.46
C LEU A 579 -6.20 33.82 23.95
N ARG A 580 -6.66 35.07 23.83
CA ARG A 580 -8.02 35.48 24.27
C ARG A 580 -9.11 34.75 23.49
N SER A 581 -8.87 34.49 22.20
CA SER A 581 -9.77 33.72 21.32
C SER A 581 -9.69 32.20 21.54
N LYS A 582 -8.85 31.74 22.49
CA LYS A 582 -8.57 30.32 22.79
C LYS A 582 -7.96 29.52 21.63
N TRP A 583 -7.39 30.17 20.62
CA TRP A 583 -6.72 29.53 19.48
C TRP A 583 -5.34 28.97 19.84
N LEU A 584 -4.76 29.40 20.97
CA LEU A 584 -3.52 28.87 21.53
C LEU A 584 -3.75 28.44 22.97
N ASN A 585 -3.14 27.34 23.39
CA ASN A 585 -3.16 26.92 24.77
C ASN A 585 -2.06 27.68 25.54
N LYS A 586 -2.42 28.30 26.67
CA LYS A 586 -1.45 28.98 27.53
C LYS A 586 -0.30 28.04 27.94
N LYS A 587 -0.59 26.77 28.25
CA LYS A 587 0.45 25.78 28.58
C LYS A 587 1.45 25.58 27.43
N THR A 588 0.99 25.54 26.18
CA THR A 588 1.88 25.40 25.02
C THR A 588 2.82 26.59 24.88
N LEU A 589 2.33 27.80 25.15
CA LEU A 589 3.11 29.04 25.09
C LEU A 589 4.11 29.16 26.25
N ASP A 590 3.71 28.77 27.47
CA ASP A 590 4.57 28.77 28.65
C ASP A 590 5.73 27.75 28.54
N GLU A 591 5.58 26.73 27.69
CA GLU A 591 6.62 25.75 27.35
C GLU A 591 7.61 26.22 26.25
N ILE A 592 7.44 27.42 25.66
CA ILE A 592 8.35 27.94 24.61
C ILE A 592 9.63 28.50 25.23
N LYS A 593 10.79 27.99 24.81
CA LYS A 593 12.11 28.39 25.33
C LYS A 593 12.60 29.73 24.78
N ASN A 594 12.34 30.01 23.51
CA ASN A 594 12.76 31.25 22.85
C ASN A 594 11.68 31.72 21.87
N LYS A 595 11.02 32.84 22.19
CA LYS A 595 9.92 33.39 21.38
C LYS A 595 10.39 34.00 20.05
N ASP A 596 11.66 34.39 19.91
CA ASP A 596 12.21 34.92 18.66
C ASP A 596 12.71 33.81 17.72
N ARG A 597 12.88 32.59 18.24
CA ARG A 597 13.48 31.46 17.53
C ARG A 597 12.83 30.14 17.93
N LEU A 598 11.62 29.91 17.44
CA LEU A 598 10.89 28.66 17.66
C LEU A 598 11.65 27.45 17.09
N THR A 599 11.59 26.33 17.80
CA THR A 599 11.93 25.00 17.29
C THR A 599 10.81 24.43 16.40
N VAL A 600 11.13 23.40 15.61
CA VAL A 600 10.13 22.66 14.81
C VAL A 600 9.05 22.03 15.70
N GLY A 601 9.43 21.52 16.88
CA GLY A 601 8.51 20.95 17.86
C GLY A 601 7.55 21.98 18.47
N GLU A 602 8.05 23.15 18.88
CA GLU A 602 7.22 24.25 19.37
C GLU A 602 6.25 24.74 18.29
N LEU A 603 6.74 24.96 17.06
CA LEU A 603 5.89 25.33 15.91
C LEU A 603 4.74 24.33 15.72
N TYR A 604 5.03 23.02 15.71
CA TYR A 604 4.00 22.01 15.50
C TYR A 604 2.97 21.95 16.65
N LYS A 605 3.37 22.19 17.90
CA LYS A 605 2.43 22.27 19.03
C LYS A 605 1.48 23.47 18.89
N LEU A 606 1.98 24.63 18.47
CA LEU A 606 1.17 25.83 18.25
C LEU A 606 0.20 25.65 17.08
N ILE A 607 0.63 24.98 16.00
CA ILE A 607 -0.26 24.60 14.89
C ILE A 607 -1.33 23.61 15.36
N ARG A 608 -0.99 22.65 16.23
CA ARG A 608 -1.99 21.76 16.83
C ARG A 608 -3.03 22.53 17.64
N ASP A 609 -2.62 23.41 18.55
CA ASP A 609 -3.61 24.18 19.34
C ASP A 609 -4.58 24.93 18.41
N PHE A 610 -4.05 25.55 17.35
CA PHE A 610 -4.85 26.22 16.35
C PHE A 610 -5.82 25.27 15.61
N MET A 611 -5.37 24.07 15.24
CA MET A 611 -6.24 23.02 14.64
C MET A 611 -7.35 22.56 15.61
N ASP A 612 -6.98 22.27 16.87
CA ASP A 612 -7.90 21.77 17.91
C ASP A 612 -8.98 22.82 18.25
N TYR A 613 -8.61 24.10 18.37
CA TYR A 613 -9.51 25.15 18.88
C TYR A 613 -10.18 26.05 17.84
N TYR A 614 -9.55 26.35 16.70
CA TYR A 614 -10.18 27.17 15.64
C TYR A 614 -10.85 26.34 14.55
N LEU A 615 -10.23 25.24 14.14
CA LEU A 615 -10.76 24.36 13.10
C LEU A 615 -11.61 23.20 13.65
N HIS A 616 -11.52 22.94 14.96
CA HIS A 616 -12.18 21.80 15.64
C HIS A 616 -11.80 20.44 15.04
N VAL A 617 -10.54 20.31 14.60
CA VAL A 617 -9.98 19.09 14.00
C VAL A 617 -8.84 18.59 14.88
N THR A 618 -9.06 17.45 15.53
CA THR A 618 -8.05 16.76 16.36
C THR A 618 -7.72 15.40 15.77
N PHE A 619 -6.44 15.13 15.52
CA PHE A 619 -5.93 13.80 15.18
C PHE A 619 -5.62 13.01 16.46
N LYS A 620 -6.11 11.76 16.56
CA LYS A 620 -6.04 10.94 17.79
C LYS A 620 -5.52 9.54 17.57
#